data_AF-A0A842T5Q0-F1
#
_entry.id   AF-A0A842T5Q0-F1
#
_cell.length_a   1.000
_cell.length_b   1.000
_cell.length_c   1.000
_cell.angle_alpha   90.00
_cell.angle_beta   90.00
_cell.angle_gamma   90.00
#
_symmetry.space_group_name_H-M   'P 1'
#
loop_
_entity.id
_entity.type
_entity.pdbx_description
1 polymer ?
#
loop_
_entity_poly.entity_id
_entity_poly.type
_entity_poly.pdbx_seq_one_letter_code
_entity_poly.pdbx_strand_id
1 'polypeptide(L)' 'MSENKDLYAENRGLEVGIKAPQIKTKDIDGEIINLKMLLQENNGVLIDFFRGAW' A
#
# COMPACT_ATOMS: atom_id res chain seq x y z
N MET A 1 36.01 3.17 -6.78
CA MET A 1 34.64 3.70 -6.90
C MET A 1 33.71 2.51 -6.74
N SER A 2 33.09 2.33 -5.57
CA SER A 2 32.14 1.22 -5.39
C SER A 2 30.79 1.60 -5.99
N GLU A 3 30.27 0.73 -6.85
CA GLU A 3 28.95 0.85 -7.44
C GLU A 3 27.90 1.08 -6.35
N ASN A 4 27.09 2.13 -6.54
CA ASN A 4 25.91 2.40 -5.74
C ASN A 4 24.93 1.25 -6.00
N LYS A 5 24.88 0.24 -5.14
CA LYS A 5 23.85 -0.80 -5.18
C LYS A 5 22.49 -0.11 -5.14
N ASP A 6 21.68 -0.33 -6.18
CA ASP A 6 20.35 0.27 -6.32
C ASP A 6 19.57 0.18 -5.00
N LEU A 7 19.20 1.35 -4.45
CA LEU A 7 18.48 1.53 -3.18
C LEU A 7 17.01 1.04 -3.22
N TYR A 8 16.63 0.26 -4.22
CA TYR A 8 15.25 -0.10 -4.51
C TYR A 8 15.02 -1.60 -4.31
N ALA A 9 13.85 -1.95 -3.77
CA ALA A 9 13.45 -3.34 -3.60
C ALA A 9 13.35 -4.07 -4.95
N GLU A 10 13.81 -5.32 -4.99
CA GLU A 10 13.53 -6.26 -6.08
C GLU A 10 12.02 -6.57 -6.13
N ASN A 11 11.45 -6.74 -7.34
CA ASN A 11 10.01 -6.94 -7.60
C ASN A 11 9.12 -5.71 -7.28
N ARG A 12 9.26 -4.65 -8.08
CA ARG A 12 8.53 -3.39 -7.88
C ARG A 12 7.05 -3.52 -8.27
N GLY A 13 6.18 -3.11 -7.35
CA GLY A 13 4.75 -2.96 -7.61
C GLY A 13 4.00 -4.29 -7.66
N LEU A 14 2.72 -4.20 -8.00
CA LEU A 14 1.82 -5.34 -8.13
C LEU A 14 1.44 -5.48 -9.61
N GLU A 15 1.49 -6.69 -10.13
CA GLU A 15 1.00 -6.97 -11.49
C GLU A 15 -0.51 -6.76 -11.58
N VAL A 16 -1.00 -6.37 -12.76
CA VAL A 16 -2.44 -6.17 -12.98
C VAL A 16 -3.15 -7.53 -12.89
N GLY A 17 -4.28 -7.56 -12.18
CA GLY A 17 -5.13 -8.75 -12.06
C GLY A 17 -4.75 -9.71 -10.93
N ILE A 18 -3.66 -9.45 -10.19
CA ILE A 18 -3.38 -10.19 -8.97
C ILE A 18 -4.39 -9.82 -7.87
N LYS A 19 -4.55 -10.70 -6.88
CA LYS A 19 -5.34 -10.37 -5.69
C LYS A 19 -4.72 -9.19 -4.96
N ALA A 20 -5.55 -8.21 -4.58
CA ALA A 20 -5.12 -7.08 -3.77
C ALA A 20 -4.46 -7.56 -2.46
N PRO A 21 -3.38 -6.90 -2.01
CA PRO A 21 -2.67 -7.28 -0.80
C PRO A 21 -3.56 -7.06 0.43
N GLN A 22 -3.27 -7.77 1.51
CA GLN A 22 -3.93 -7.48 2.78
C GLN A 22 -3.28 -6.25 3.41
N ILE A 23 -4.06 -5.17 3.53
CA ILE A 23 -3.63 -3.95 4.24
C ILE A 23 -4.52 -3.82 5.47
N LYS A 24 -3.87 -3.78 6.63
CA LYS A 24 -4.47 -3.50 7.93
C LYS A 24 -3.71 -2.34 8.55
N THR A 25 -4.41 -1.25 8.78
CA THR A 25 -3.84 -0.02 9.34
C THR A 25 -4.80 0.56 10.37
N LYS A 26 -4.43 1.71 10.93
CA LYS A 26 -5.33 2.58 11.69
C LYS A 26 -5.56 3.88 10.93
N ASP A 27 -6.74 4.46 11.08
CA ASP A 27 -6.99 5.83 10.62
C ASP A 27 -6.44 6.87 11.60
N ILE A 28 -6.77 8.14 11.35
CA ILE A 28 -6.34 9.29 12.15
C ILE A 28 -6.91 9.27 13.58
N ASP A 29 -8.03 8.59 13.80
CA ASP A 29 -8.69 8.47 15.10
C ASP A 29 -8.22 7.22 15.86
N GLY A 30 -7.40 6.37 15.22
CA GLY A 30 -6.86 5.14 15.78
C GLY A 30 -7.72 3.90 15.55
N GLU A 31 -8.81 4.04 14.80
CA GLU A 31 -9.72 2.95 14.47
C GLU A 31 -9.11 2.02 13.42
N ILE A 32 -9.37 0.71 13.56
CA ILE A 32 -8.78 -0.30 12.67
C ILE A 32 -9.47 -0.25 11.31
N ILE A 33 -8.70 0.02 10.26
CA ILE A 33 -9.14 -0.06 8.87
C ILE A 33 -8.52 -1.28 8.19
N ASN A 34 -9.35 -1.99 7.42
CA ASN A 34 -8.95 -3.11 6.58
C ASN A 34 -9.39 -2.88 5.13
N LEU A 35 -8.46 -3.07 4.18
CA LEU A 35 -8.76 -2.92 2.75
C LEU A 35 -9.94 -3.80 2.28
N LYS A 36 -10.10 -4.99 2.86
CA LYS A 36 -11.24 -5.88 2.56
C LYS A 36 -12.57 -5.20 2.88
N MET A 37 -12.67 -4.48 4.00
CA MET A 37 -13.90 -3.79 4.37
C MET A 37 -14.19 -2.64 3.40
N LEU A 38 -13.17 -1.85 3.06
CA LEU A 38 -13.31 -0.77 2.09
C LEU A 38 -13.80 -1.26 0.72
N LEU A 39 -13.28 -2.40 0.24
CA LEU A 39 -13.68 -3.00 -1.03
C LEU A 39 -15.06 -3.70 -0.99
N GLN A 40 -15.64 -3.95 0.19
CA GLN A 40 -17.03 -4.43 0.30
C GLN A 40 -18.03 -3.30 0.08
N GLU A 41 -17.66 -2.08 0.46
CA GLU A 41 -18.51 -0.90 0.40
C GLU A 41 -18.29 -0.08 -0.89
N ASN A 42 -17.13 -0.26 -1.54
CA ASN A 42 -16.71 0.54 -2.69
C ASN A 42 -16.31 -0.35 -3.88
N ASN A 43 -16.67 0.08 -5.09
CA ASN A 43 -16.32 -0.62 -6.34
C ASN A 43 -14.81 -0.61 -6.66
N GLY A 44 -14.04 0.25 -6.00
CA GLY A 44 -12.61 0.38 -6.16
C GLY A 44 -12.01 1.33 -5.14
N VAL A 45 -10.73 1.15 -4.85
CA VAL A 45 -9.98 1.96 -3.88
C VAL A 45 -8.65 2.35 -4.51
N LEU A 46 -8.33 3.65 -4.48
CA LEU A 46 -6.99 4.17 -4.78
C LEU A 46 -6.21 4.27 -3.48
N ILE A 47 -5.01 3.69 -3.44
CA ILE A 47 -4.12 3.75 -2.27
C ILE A 47 -2.88 4.53 -2.67
N ASP A 48 -2.62 5.61 -1.95
CA ASP A 48 -1.45 6.45 -2.13
C ASP A 48 -0.51 6.32 -0.91
N PHE A 49 0.78 6.12 -1.17
CA PHE A 49 1.80 5.93 -0.13
C PHE A 49 2.73 7.14 -0.11
N PHE A 50 2.73 7.86 1.00
CA PHE A 50 3.60 9.01 1.23
C PHE A 50 4.56 8.76 2.40
N ARG A 51 5.75 9.37 2.33
CA ARG A 51 6.74 9.33 3.41
C ARG A 51 6.57 10.56 4.29
N GLY A 52 5.97 10.35 5.47
CA GLY A 52 5.70 11.38 6.46
C GLY A 52 4.31 11.98 6.31
N ALA A 53 3.59 12.06 7.43
CA ALA A 53 2.40 12.90 7.51
C ALA A 53 2.88 14.34 7.77
N TRP A 54 2.40 15.31 7.00
CA TRP A 54 2.45 16.70 7.43
C TRP A 54 1.42 16.90 8.54
#